data_AF-A0A3L7NJT0-F1
#
_entry.id   AF-A0A3L7NJT0-F1
#
_cell.length_a   1.000
_cell.length_b   1.000
_cell.length_c   1.000
_cell.angle_alpha   90.00
_cell.angle_beta   90.00
_cell.angle_gamma   90.00
#
_symmetry.space_group_name_H-M   'P 1'
#
loop_
_entity.id
_entity.type
_entity.pdbx_description
1 polymer ?
#
loop_
_entity_poly.entity_id
_entity_poly.type
_entity_poly.pdbx_seq_one_letter_code
_entity_poly.pdbx_strand_id
1 'polypeptide(L)'
;MRLDRSSFRELHDKGHFEHADKREPRMKFVLLSILCATAPTVLSAQILEKLPSCQMVQAPWADGDSFSIKTLRGEQHTIRLYGVDCIEMHVNDDTDARRLRAQRRYFGISEVGGSPQASITLAKENGTMAAVETARALAQPFTVYTSFADARGDAKFKRFYAFVRTANGDDLGERLVRLGLARAFGVYRETPDGKHSDVYREKLRDLELLASKMENGIWSKTDWSKLPAERAMQREEDAELGLATGSKKTGPTTLVDINTASRDQLLTIPGVGEATVNRIIQGRPYSTVDDLRNVEGLGPKILDTLRKYVQVKSR
;
A
#
# COMPACT_ATOMS: atom_id res chain seq x y z
N MET A 1 -28.67 -16.75 32.29
CA MET A 1 -28.31 -15.69 33.26
C MET A 1 -28.78 -14.37 32.68
N ARG A 2 -30.01 -13.96 33.01
CA ARG A 2 -30.63 -12.68 32.59
C ARG A 2 -30.35 -11.65 33.68
N LEU A 3 -29.88 -10.46 33.31
CA LEU A 3 -29.78 -9.33 34.23
C LEU A 3 -30.91 -8.34 33.93
N ASP A 4 -31.66 -8.06 34.99
CA ASP A 4 -32.82 -7.20 35.08
C ASP A 4 -32.41 -5.72 35.18
N ARG A 5 -33.16 -4.85 34.51
CA ARG A 5 -33.09 -3.40 34.60
C ARG A 5 -34.33 -2.93 35.33
N SER A 6 -34.21 -2.53 36.59
CA SER A 6 -35.15 -1.59 37.19
C SER A 6 -34.61 -0.97 38.46
N SER A 7 -35.09 0.26 38.71
CA SER A 7 -35.00 1.03 39.96
C SER A 7 -33.77 1.92 40.09
N PHE A 8 -33.94 3.21 39.79
CA PHE A 8 -33.86 4.26 40.81
C PHE A 8 -34.45 5.56 40.24
N ARG A 9 -35.55 6.03 40.86
CA ARG A 9 -36.19 7.32 40.60
C ARG A 9 -36.15 8.13 41.90
N GLU A 10 -35.77 9.40 41.74
CA GLU A 10 -36.21 10.61 42.46
C GLU A 10 -35.99 10.80 43.98
N LEU A 11 -35.47 11.99 44.33
CA LEU A 11 -36.09 13.02 45.20
C LEU A 11 -35.14 14.26 45.23
N HIS A 12 -35.59 15.43 44.73
CA HIS A 12 -35.98 16.66 45.47
C HIS A 12 -34.84 17.32 46.30
N ASP A 13 -34.62 18.64 46.42
CA ASP A 13 -35.35 19.86 46.05
C ASP A 13 -34.42 21.10 46.19
N LYS A 14 -34.78 22.18 45.49
CA LYS A 14 -34.50 23.64 45.64
C LYS A 14 -33.35 24.23 46.48
N GLY A 15 -32.73 25.26 45.88
CA GLY A 15 -32.15 26.42 46.58
C GLY A 15 -31.79 27.57 45.62
N HIS A 16 -32.68 28.54 45.47
CA HIS A 16 -32.45 29.84 44.82
C HIS A 16 -31.83 30.83 45.82
N PHE A 17 -30.86 31.65 45.40
CA PHE A 17 -30.60 32.97 45.96
C PHE A 17 -29.93 33.88 44.91
N GLU A 18 -30.65 34.91 44.47
CA GLU A 18 -30.11 36.12 43.85
C GLU A 18 -29.58 37.07 44.93
N HIS A 19 -28.47 37.79 44.69
CA HIS A 19 -28.51 39.26 44.57
C HIS A 19 -27.14 39.91 44.28
N ALA A 20 -27.20 40.84 43.32
CA ALA A 20 -26.68 42.21 43.34
C ALA A 20 -25.19 42.53 43.06
N ASP A 21 -25.04 43.10 41.86
CA ASP A 21 -24.07 44.06 41.30
C ASP A 21 -23.54 45.15 42.26
N LYS A 22 -22.22 45.40 42.21
CA LYS A 22 -21.59 46.72 42.45
C LYS A 22 -20.31 46.87 41.59
N ARG A 23 -20.34 47.81 40.64
CA ARG A 23 -19.20 48.42 39.90
C ARG A 23 -18.42 49.38 40.84
N GLU A 24 -17.10 49.60 40.76
CA GLU A 24 -16.22 50.33 39.78
C GLU A 24 -14.81 50.52 40.46
N PRO A 25 -13.76 51.18 39.87
CA PRO A 25 -13.12 51.08 38.55
C PRO A 25 -11.55 51.08 38.59
N ARG A 26 -10.93 51.08 37.39
CA ARG A 26 -9.50 51.37 37.04
C ARG A 26 -8.52 50.18 37.25
N MET A 27 -7.64 49.82 36.31
CA MET A 27 -6.68 50.65 35.57
C MET A 27 -6.17 49.88 34.33
N LYS A 28 -5.94 50.60 33.23
CA LYS A 28 -5.48 50.08 31.92
C LYS A 28 -4.06 49.52 31.99
N PHE A 29 -3.87 48.28 31.53
CA PHE A 29 -2.61 47.81 30.95
C PHE A 29 -2.94 47.01 29.69
N VAL A 30 -2.64 47.59 28.53
CA VAL A 30 -2.66 46.90 27.24
C VAL A 30 -1.37 46.10 27.15
N LEU A 31 -1.43 44.81 27.48
CA LEU A 31 -0.40 43.86 27.08
C LEU A 31 -0.70 43.43 25.64
N LEU A 32 0.00 44.02 24.67
CA LEU A 32 0.02 43.55 23.30
C LEU A 32 0.75 42.20 23.28
N SER A 33 0.00 41.14 23.55
CA SER A 33 0.46 39.76 23.39
C SER A 33 0.48 39.50 21.90
N ILE A 34 1.65 39.58 21.27
CA ILE A 34 1.86 39.06 19.92
C ILE A 34 1.72 37.54 20.04
N LEU A 35 0.49 37.06 19.93
CA LEU A 35 0.21 35.67 19.68
C LEU A 35 0.70 35.41 18.25
N CYS A 36 1.98 35.06 18.12
CA CYS A 36 2.47 34.38 16.93
C CYS A 36 1.68 33.07 16.86
N ALA A 37 0.56 33.11 16.16
CA ALA A 37 -0.12 31.91 15.70
C ALA A 37 0.88 31.22 14.78
N THR A 38 1.69 30.33 15.35
CA THR A 38 2.31 29.27 14.58
C THR A 38 1.14 28.45 14.07
N ALA A 39 0.68 28.78 12.86
CA ALA A 39 -0.18 27.87 12.13
C ALA A 39 0.53 26.51 12.18
N PRO A 40 -0.11 25.45 12.69
CA PRO A 40 0.43 24.12 12.45
C PRO A 40 0.55 24.03 10.94
N THR A 41 1.79 23.93 10.46
CA THR A 41 2.05 23.48 9.10
C THR A 41 1.44 22.09 9.04
N VAL A 42 0.19 22.03 8.58
CA VAL A 42 -0.40 20.78 8.13
C VAL A 42 0.52 20.34 7.00
N LEU A 43 1.40 19.38 7.29
CA LEU A 43 2.21 18.73 6.29
C LEU A 43 1.21 18.14 5.30
N SER A 44 1.10 18.76 4.13
CA SER A 44 0.20 18.29 3.07
C SER A 44 0.60 16.85 2.76
N ALA A 45 -0.30 15.89 3.02
CA ALA A 45 -0.22 14.58 2.41
C ALA A 45 -0.24 14.83 0.89
N GLN A 46 0.94 14.84 0.25
CA GLN A 46 1.04 15.37 -1.10
C GLN A 46 0.22 14.51 -2.08
N ILE A 47 -0.55 15.25 -2.87
CA ILE A 47 -1.78 14.86 -3.57
C ILE A 47 -1.45 13.94 -4.75
N LEU A 48 -2.32 12.95 -4.99
CA LEU A 48 -2.26 12.14 -6.21
C LEU A 48 -2.52 13.03 -7.44
N GLU A 49 -1.59 13.06 -8.38
CA GLU A 49 -1.80 13.71 -9.66
C GLU A 49 -2.78 12.89 -10.51
N LYS A 50 -3.81 13.55 -11.04
CA LYS A 50 -4.79 12.96 -11.94
C LYS A 50 -4.32 13.12 -13.38
N LEU A 51 -4.05 12.01 -14.04
CA LEU A 51 -3.73 11.91 -15.47
C LEU A 51 -4.98 11.40 -16.22
N PRO A 52 -5.78 12.28 -16.85
CA PRO A 52 -6.96 11.87 -17.60
C PRO A 52 -6.60 11.33 -18.99
N SER A 53 -7.51 10.54 -19.55
CA SER A 53 -7.46 10.06 -20.94
C SER A 53 -6.16 9.33 -21.31
N CYS A 54 -5.61 8.56 -20.37
CA CYS A 54 -4.49 7.68 -20.61
C CYS A 54 -4.90 6.51 -21.51
N GLN A 55 -3.95 6.01 -22.31
CA GLN A 55 -4.10 4.81 -23.13
C GLN A 55 -3.08 3.76 -22.69
N MET A 56 -3.45 2.49 -22.73
CA MET A 56 -2.53 1.40 -22.43
C MET A 56 -1.63 1.17 -23.65
N VAL A 57 -0.32 1.07 -23.43
CA VAL A 57 0.64 0.67 -24.45
C VAL A 57 0.88 -0.82 -24.28
N GLN A 58 0.51 -1.61 -25.30
CA GLN A 58 0.72 -3.05 -25.30
C GLN A 58 2.21 -3.37 -25.27
N ALA A 59 2.60 -4.29 -24.39
CA ALA A 59 3.98 -4.76 -24.28
C ALA A 59 3.99 -6.24 -23.90
N PRO A 60 4.92 -7.06 -24.44
CA PRO A 60 4.98 -8.50 -24.13
C PRO A 60 5.26 -8.83 -22.66
N TRP A 61 5.84 -7.89 -21.91
CA TRP A 61 6.13 -8.01 -20.48
C TRP A 61 4.98 -7.53 -19.58
N ALA A 62 3.98 -6.85 -20.14
CA ALA A 62 2.89 -6.28 -19.35
C ALA A 62 2.09 -7.40 -18.70
N ASP A 63 1.90 -7.30 -17.39
CA ASP A 63 1.13 -8.24 -16.59
C ASP A 63 -0.16 -7.56 -16.07
N GLY A 64 -0.87 -8.25 -15.17
CA GLY A 64 -2.13 -7.73 -14.62
C GLY A 64 -1.98 -6.53 -13.67
N ASP A 65 -0.84 -6.34 -13.01
CA ASP A 65 -0.65 -5.22 -12.07
C ASP A 65 0.40 -4.20 -12.53
N SER A 66 1.12 -4.49 -13.62
CA SER A 66 2.25 -3.70 -14.12
C SER A 66 2.21 -3.59 -15.64
N PHE A 67 2.05 -2.37 -16.17
CA PHE A 67 1.90 -2.12 -17.60
C PHE A 67 2.31 -0.71 -18.02
N SER A 68 2.52 -0.49 -19.32
CA SER A 68 2.81 0.83 -19.86
C SER A 68 1.55 1.61 -20.19
N ILE A 69 1.60 2.92 -19.97
CA ILE A 69 0.57 3.87 -20.37
C ILE A 69 1.17 4.99 -21.22
N LYS A 70 0.35 5.62 -22.04
CA LYS A 70 0.62 6.88 -22.72
C LYS A 70 -0.33 7.95 -22.19
N THR A 71 0.19 9.09 -21.73
CA THR A 71 -0.61 10.23 -21.26
C THR A 71 -1.19 11.00 -22.45
N LEU A 72 -2.16 11.89 -22.19
CA LEU A 72 -2.70 12.80 -23.20
C LEU A 72 -1.61 13.69 -23.85
N ARG A 73 -0.54 14.00 -23.11
CA ARG A 73 0.61 14.77 -23.59
C ARG A 73 1.60 13.94 -24.41
N GLY A 74 1.36 12.64 -24.53
CA GLY A 74 2.20 11.71 -25.28
C GLY A 74 3.35 11.11 -24.48
N GLU A 75 3.48 11.42 -23.19
CA GLU A 75 4.49 10.84 -22.31
C GLU A 75 4.16 9.37 -22.03
N GLN A 76 5.20 8.53 -21.97
CA GLN A 76 5.04 7.12 -21.64
C GLN A 76 5.53 6.84 -20.22
N HIS A 77 4.73 6.14 -19.43
CA HIS A 77 5.07 5.73 -18.07
C HIS A 77 4.77 4.26 -17.87
N THR A 78 5.60 3.58 -17.08
CA THR A 78 5.29 2.24 -16.57
C THR A 78 4.57 2.41 -15.23
N ILE A 79 3.42 1.77 -15.09
CA ILE A 79 2.59 1.83 -13.87
C ILE A 79 2.65 0.49 -13.16
N ARG A 80 2.65 0.50 -11.82
CA ARG A 80 2.27 -0.62 -10.96
C ARG A 80 1.06 -0.25 -10.12
N LEU A 81 0.09 -1.13 -9.98
CA LEU A 81 -1.07 -0.87 -9.15
C LEU A 81 -0.72 -0.85 -7.66
N TYR A 82 -1.35 0.07 -6.91
CA TYR A 82 -1.34 0.02 -5.44
C TYR A 82 -2.20 -1.15 -4.94
N GLY A 83 -1.78 -1.78 -3.84
CA GLY A 83 -2.57 -2.70 -3.02
C GLY A 83 -2.83 -4.09 -3.60
N VAL A 84 -2.41 -4.37 -4.83
CA VAL A 84 -2.65 -5.64 -5.52
C VAL A 84 -1.36 -6.26 -6.06
N ASP A 85 -1.34 -7.59 -6.08
CA ASP A 85 -0.24 -8.39 -6.62
C ASP A 85 -0.82 -9.53 -7.47
N CYS A 86 -0.53 -9.51 -8.76
CA CYS A 86 -0.89 -10.59 -9.68
C CYS A 86 0.12 -11.74 -9.58
N ILE A 87 -0.30 -12.95 -9.95
CA ILE A 87 0.62 -14.09 -9.98
C ILE A 87 1.68 -13.88 -11.07
N GLU A 88 2.93 -14.16 -10.73
CA GLU A 88 4.09 -14.05 -11.60
C GLU A 88 3.94 -14.96 -12.83
N MET A 89 3.99 -14.38 -14.02
CA MET A 89 3.92 -15.11 -15.29
C MET A 89 5.26 -15.11 -16.04
N HIS A 90 6.17 -14.20 -15.70
CA HIS A 90 7.51 -14.08 -16.27
C HIS A 90 8.55 -14.51 -15.25
N VAL A 91 8.84 -15.81 -15.19
CA VAL A 91 9.86 -16.38 -14.30
C VAL A 91 11.18 -16.53 -15.05
N ASN A 92 12.13 -15.64 -14.80
CA ASN A 92 13.42 -15.62 -15.50
C ASN A 92 14.60 -15.96 -14.59
N ASP A 93 14.45 -15.81 -13.28
CA ASP A 93 15.50 -16.08 -12.30
C ASP A 93 14.95 -16.72 -11.00
N ASP A 94 15.88 -17.02 -10.07
CA ASP A 94 15.55 -17.63 -8.78
C ASP A 94 14.71 -16.73 -7.86
N THR A 95 14.72 -15.41 -8.07
CA THR A 95 13.89 -14.47 -7.32
C THR A 95 12.44 -14.56 -7.80
N ASP A 96 12.23 -14.58 -9.10
CA ASP A 96 10.90 -14.78 -9.69
C ASP A 96 10.35 -16.17 -9.31
N ALA A 97 11.20 -17.20 -9.35
CA ALA A 97 10.81 -18.56 -8.98
C ALA A 97 10.36 -18.64 -7.50
N ARG A 98 11.08 -17.95 -6.59
CA ARG A 98 10.69 -17.84 -5.17
C ARG A 98 9.37 -17.08 -5.01
N ARG A 99 9.18 -15.98 -5.73
CA ARG A 99 7.93 -15.20 -5.72
C ARG A 99 6.74 -16.05 -6.18
N LEU A 100 6.89 -16.76 -7.29
CA LEU A 100 5.84 -17.65 -7.81
C LEU A 100 5.50 -18.76 -6.81
N ARG A 101 6.51 -19.38 -6.17
CA ARG A 101 6.27 -20.37 -5.10
C ARG A 101 5.47 -19.77 -3.95
N ALA A 102 5.83 -18.58 -3.47
CA ALA A 102 5.13 -17.92 -2.38
C ALA A 102 3.67 -17.58 -2.76
N GLN A 103 3.43 -17.16 -3.99
CA GLN A 103 2.09 -16.90 -4.50
C GLN A 103 1.25 -18.19 -4.61
N ARG A 104 1.84 -19.30 -5.07
CA ARG A 104 1.14 -20.60 -5.09
C ARG A 104 0.73 -21.06 -3.69
N ARG A 105 1.63 -20.93 -2.71
CA ARG A 105 1.31 -21.19 -1.29
C ARG A 105 0.24 -20.27 -0.73
N TYR A 106 0.24 -19.01 -1.16
CA TYR A 106 -0.76 -18.04 -0.74
C TYR A 106 -2.18 -18.45 -1.16
N PHE A 107 -2.33 -18.99 -2.37
CA PHE A 107 -3.63 -19.45 -2.90
C PHE A 107 -3.94 -20.92 -2.62
N GLY A 108 -3.04 -21.69 -1.99
CA GLY A 108 -3.26 -23.10 -1.67
C GLY A 108 -3.29 -23.98 -2.92
N ILE A 109 -2.42 -23.69 -3.89
CA ILE A 109 -2.42 -24.36 -5.19
C ILE A 109 -1.12 -25.13 -5.46
N SER A 110 -0.25 -25.30 -4.46
CA SER A 110 1.12 -25.81 -4.67
C SER A 110 1.16 -27.26 -5.17
N GLU A 111 0.15 -28.07 -4.80
CA GLU A 111 0.03 -29.49 -5.17
C GLU A 111 -1.02 -29.75 -6.28
N VAL A 112 -1.74 -28.72 -6.74
CA VAL A 112 -2.81 -28.86 -7.73
C VAL A 112 -2.25 -29.41 -9.05
N GLY A 113 -2.96 -30.39 -9.62
CA GLY A 113 -2.54 -31.10 -10.83
C GLY A 113 -1.49 -32.19 -10.59
N GLY A 114 -1.14 -32.50 -9.34
CA GLY A 114 -0.34 -33.67 -8.96
C GLY A 114 1.16 -33.55 -9.26
N SER A 115 1.65 -32.39 -9.72
CA SER A 115 3.07 -32.13 -9.93
C SER A 115 3.42 -30.65 -9.77
N PRO A 116 4.68 -30.31 -9.42
CA PRO A 116 5.14 -28.92 -9.40
C PRO A 116 4.94 -28.21 -10.73
N GLN A 117 5.19 -28.91 -11.85
CA GLN A 117 5.05 -28.38 -13.20
C GLN A 117 3.59 -28.00 -13.49
N ALA A 118 2.63 -28.87 -13.18
CA ALA A 118 1.21 -28.57 -13.40
C ALA A 118 0.75 -27.37 -12.56
N SER A 119 1.14 -27.32 -11.28
CA SER A 119 0.84 -26.21 -10.38
C SER A 119 1.47 -24.88 -10.84
N ILE A 120 2.71 -24.92 -11.35
CA ILE A 120 3.39 -23.75 -11.94
C ILE A 120 2.65 -23.27 -13.19
N THR A 121 2.29 -24.18 -14.10
CA THR A 121 1.54 -23.84 -15.32
C THR A 121 0.21 -23.17 -14.97
N LEU A 122 -0.56 -23.76 -14.06
CA LEU A 122 -1.82 -23.19 -13.58
C LEU A 122 -1.65 -21.76 -13.02
N ALA A 123 -0.61 -21.55 -12.22
CA ALA A 123 -0.33 -20.26 -11.63
C ALA A 123 0.00 -19.20 -12.71
N LYS A 124 0.84 -19.55 -13.69
CA LYS A 124 1.22 -18.65 -14.81
C LYS A 124 0.04 -18.37 -15.75
N GLU A 125 -0.85 -19.34 -15.96
CA GLU A 125 -2.11 -19.14 -16.69
C GLU A 125 -2.98 -18.08 -16.01
N ASN A 126 -3.11 -18.11 -14.68
CA ASN A 126 -3.84 -17.09 -13.96
C ASN A 126 -3.18 -15.70 -14.05
N GLY A 127 -1.85 -15.62 -14.00
CA GLY A 127 -1.12 -14.37 -14.28
C GLY A 127 -1.42 -13.83 -15.69
N THR A 128 -1.48 -14.72 -16.68
CA THR A 128 -1.85 -14.38 -18.06
C THR A 128 -3.30 -13.88 -18.16
N MET A 129 -4.23 -14.52 -17.44
CA MET A 129 -5.63 -14.06 -17.36
C MET A 129 -5.74 -12.66 -16.75
N ALA A 130 -4.92 -12.34 -15.75
CA ALA A 130 -4.86 -11.00 -15.15
C ALA A 130 -4.37 -9.94 -16.15
N ALA A 131 -3.37 -10.26 -16.97
CA ALA A 131 -2.88 -9.39 -18.02
C ALA A 131 -3.96 -9.13 -19.10
N VAL A 132 -4.65 -10.19 -19.54
CA VAL A 132 -5.76 -10.09 -20.49
C VAL A 132 -6.91 -9.25 -19.94
N GLU A 133 -7.30 -9.46 -18.69
CA GLU A 133 -8.36 -8.67 -18.06
C GLU A 133 -7.98 -7.19 -17.95
N THR A 134 -6.73 -6.90 -17.62
CA THR A 134 -6.21 -5.53 -17.57
C THR A 134 -6.26 -4.87 -18.93
N ALA A 135 -5.76 -5.53 -19.99
CA ALA A 135 -5.85 -5.02 -21.35
C ALA A 135 -7.29 -4.78 -21.79
N ARG A 136 -8.21 -5.68 -21.44
CA ARG A 136 -9.64 -5.55 -21.74
C ARG A 136 -10.29 -4.39 -20.99
N ALA A 137 -10.03 -4.26 -19.69
CA ALA A 137 -10.59 -3.21 -18.84
C ALA A 137 -10.08 -1.81 -19.22
N LEU A 138 -8.91 -1.74 -19.84
CA LEU A 138 -8.23 -0.53 -20.27
C LEU A 138 -8.26 -0.30 -21.79
N ALA A 139 -9.14 -0.99 -22.51
CA ALA A 139 -9.27 -0.86 -23.97
C ALA A 139 -9.78 0.53 -24.41
N GLN A 140 -10.50 1.23 -23.53
CA GLN A 140 -10.93 2.61 -23.72
C GLN A 140 -10.08 3.55 -22.86
N PRO A 141 -9.97 4.85 -23.23
CA PRO A 141 -9.21 5.82 -22.43
C PRO A 141 -9.65 5.81 -20.96
N PHE A 142 -8.66 5.83 -20.07
CA PHE A 142 -8.86 5.66 -18.62
C PHE A 142 -8.13 6.76 -17.84
N THR A 143 -8.38 6.83 -16.53
CA THR A 143 -7.72 7.80 -15.65
C THR A 143 -6.71 7.11 -14.75
N VAL A 144 -5.53 7.71 -14.62
CA VAL A 144 -4.48 7.25 -13.70
C VAL A 144 -4.31 8.29 -12.59
N TYR A 145 -4.15 7.84 -11.36
CA TYR A 145 -3.84 8.67 -10.20
C TYR A 145 -2.51 8.22 -9.59
N THR A 146 -1.48 9.06 -9.65
CA THR A 146 -0.14 8.71 -9.19
C THR A 146 0.54 9.86 -8.46
N SER A 147 1.36 9.54 -7.47
CA SER A 147 2.30 10.49 -6.85
C SER A 147 3.70 10.42 -7.47
N PHE A 148 3.86 9.63 -8.53
CA PHE A 148 5.15 9.23 -9.12
C PHE A 148 6.10 8.57 -8.11
N ALA A 149 5.54 7.92 -7.08
CA ALA A 149 6.33 7.11 -6.16
C ALA A 149 6.91 5.90 -6.91
N ASP A 150 8.24 5.73 -6.83
CA ASP A 150 8.95 4.64 -7.50
C ASP A 150 8.44 3.26 -7.02
N ALA A 151 8.00 2.43 -7.98
CA ALA A 151 7.48 1.09 -7.80
C ALA A 151 8.44 -0.02 -8.26
N ARG A 152 9.71 0.34 -8.48
CA ARG A 152 10.76 -0.46 -9.12
C ARG A 152 10.47 -0.73 -10.59
N GLY A 153 11.46 -0.59 -11.44
CA GLY A 153 11.45 -1.13 -12.81
C GLY A 153 12.89 -1.40 -13.21
N ASP A 154 13.11 -1.80 -14.47
CA ASP A 154 14.45 -1.74 -15.07
C ASP A 154 15.06 -0.35 -14.80
N ALA A 155 16.37 -0.26 -14.56
CA ALA A 155 17.06 1.02 -14.38
C ALA A 155 16.80 2.01 -15.53
N LYS A 156 16.42 1.51 -16.72
CA LYS A 156 16.04 2.29 -17.90
C LYS A 156 14.55 2.65 -17.96
N PHE A 157 13.66 1.94 -17.27
CA PHE A 157 12.21 2.12 -17.33
C PHE A 157 11.63 2.31 -15.92
N LYS A 158 11.60 3.56 -15.44
CA LYS A 158 11.01 3.90 -14.14
C LYS A 158 9.53 3.49 -14.10
N ARG A 159 9.17 2.67 -13.11
CA ARG A 159 7.79 2.28 -12.80
C ARG A 159 7.28 3.12 -11.64
N PHE A 160 6.03 3.55 -11.71
CA PHE A 160 5.40 4.32 -10.65
C PHE A 160 4.17 3.62 -10.10
N TYR A 161 3.94 3.72 -8.80
CA TYR A 161 2.69 3.22 -8.23
C TYR A 161 1.52 4.13 -8.62
N ALA A 162 0.37 3.55 -8.93
CA ALA A 162 -0.84 4.31 -9.24
C ALA A 162 -2.13 3.58 -8.89
N PHE A 163 -3.20 4.35 -8.74
CA PHE A 163 -4.57 3.86 -8.89
C PHE A 163 -5.02 4.08 -10.32
N VAL A 164 -5.81 3.15 -10.85
CA VAL A 164 -6.32 3.23 -12.23
C VAL A 164 -7.83 3.09 -12.22
N ARG A 165 -8.52 4.07 -12.82
CA ARG A 165 -9.97 4.09 -13.00
C ARG A 165 -10.29 3.84 -14.46
N THR A 166 -11.01 2.77 -14.76
CA THR A 166 -11.45 2.43 -16.12
C THR A 166 -12.36 3.51 -16.70
N ALA A 167 -12.68 3.43 -17.99
CA ALA A 167 -13.61 4.35 -18.65
C ALA A 167 -14.99 4.44 -17.96
N ASN A 168 -15.42 3.37 -17.27
CA ASN A 168 -16.69 3.31 -16.55
C ASN A 168 -16.57 3.75 -15.07
N GLY A 169 -15.38 4.16 -14.62
CA GLY A 169 -15.13 4.60 -13.25
C GLY A 169 -14.74 3.49 -12.26
N ASP A 170 -14.69 2.23 -12.69
CA ASP A 170 -14.26 1.11 -11.84
C ASP A 170 -12.79 1.24 -11.43
N ASP A 171 -12.47 0.90 -10.19
CA ASP A 171 -11.09 0.70 -9.74
C ASP A 171 -10.53 -0.61 -10.31
N LEU A 172 -9.45 -0.54 -11.08
CA LEU A 172 -8.84 -1.73 -11.69
C LEU A 172 -8.28 -2.71 -10.66
N GLY A 173 -7.66 -2.22 -9.58
CA GLY A 173 -7.11 -3.08 -8.53
C GLY A 173 -8.22 -3.85 -7.82
N GLU A 174 -9.29 -3.16 -7.42
CA GLU A 174 -10.47 -3.80 -6.82
C GLU A 174 -11.11 -4.83 -7.76
N ARG A 175 -11.15 -4.54 -9.05
CA ARG A 175 -11.70 -5.44 -10.07
C ARG A 175 -10.87 -6.73 -10.18
N LEU A 176 -9.55 -6.63 -10.26
CA LEU A 176 -8.67 -7.80 -10.36
C LEU A 176 -8.77 -8.69 -9.12
N VAL A 177 -8.83 -8.10 -7.92
CA VAL A 177 -9.03 -8.85 -6.67
C VAL A 177 -10.39 -9.54 -6.65
N ARG A 178 -11.47 -8.83 -7.01
CA ARG A 178 -12.84 -9.39 -7.05
C ARG A 178 -12.98 -10.57 -8.02
N LEU A 179 -12.24 -10.53 -9.13
CA LEU A 179 -12.21 -11.60 -10.13
C LEU A 179 -11.28 -12.76 -9.75
N GLY A 180 -10.57 -12.68 -8.62
CA GLY A 180 -9.61 -13.70 -8.20
C GLY A 180 -8.37 -13.76 -9.10
N LEU A 181 -8.02 -12.65 -9.75
CA LEU A 181 -6.86 -12.52 -10.64
C LEU A 181 -5.64 -11.91 -9.93
N ALA A 182 -5.86 -11.28 -8.77
CA ALA A 182 -4.83 -10.73 -7.91
C ALA A 182 -5.17 -10.99 -6.43
N ARG A 183 -4.14 -10.99 -5.58
CA ARG A 183 -4.32 -10.96 -4.11
C ARG A 183 -4.28 -9.52 -3.58
N ALA A 184 -4.90 -9.28 -2.42
CA ALA A 184 -4.78 -8.01 -1.72
C ALA A 184 -3.40 -7.92 -1.03
N PHE A 185 -2.40 -7.48 -1.78
CA PHE A 185 -1.01 -7.44 -1.33
C PHE A 185 -0.23 -6.30 -2.00
N GLY A 186 0.66 -5.65 -1.26
CA GLY A 186 1.60 -4.68 -1.83
C GLY A 186 1.70 -3.39 -1.02
N VAL A 187 1.88 -2.28 -1.73
CA VAL A 187 1.98 -0.93 -1.16
C VAL A 187 0.58 -0.30 -1.19
N TYR A 188 0.13 0.30 -0.09
CA TYR A 188 -1.19 0.92 0.03
C TYR A 188 -1.05 2.42 0.27
N ARG A 189 -1.88 3.24 -0.36
CA ARG A 189 -1.87 4.70 -0.15
C ARG A 189 -3.29 5.18 0.11
N GLU A 190 -3.42 6.37 0.67
CA GLU A 190 -4.66 7.13 0.58
C GLU A 190 -5.16 7.16 -0.86
N THR A 191 -6.44 6.88 -1.05
CA THR A 191 -7.07 6.72 -2.36
C THR A 191 -7.42 8.07 -2.99
N PRO A 192 -7.73 8.12 -4.31
CA PRO A 192 -8.12 9.37 -4.97
C PRO A 192 -9.36 10.05 -4.37
N ASP A 193 -10.23 9.30 -3.69
CA ASP A 193 -11.41 9.80 -2.97
C ASP A 193 -11.13 10.14 -1.49
N GLY A 194 -9.85 10.18 -1.08
CA GLY A 194 -9.41 10.62 0.25
C GLY A 194 -9.59 9.59 1.35
N LYS A 195 -9.77 8.29 1.02
CA LYS A 195 -9.85 7.24 2.05
C LYS A 195 -8.46 6.83 2.48
N HIS A 196 -8.27 6.70 3.79
CA HIS A 196 -7.01 6.25 4.38
C HIS A 196 -6.54 4.90 3.79
N SER A 197 -5.22 4.71 3.70
CA SER A 197 -4.60 3.51 3.11
C SER A 197 -5.07 2.21 3.77
N ASP A 198 -5.31 2.22 5.08
CA ASP A 198 -5.83 1.04 5.80
C ASP A 198 -7.29 0.74 5.46
N VAL A 199 -8.12 1.76 5.22
CA VAL A 199 -9.50 1.54 4.74
C VAL A 199 -9.47 0.88 3.36
N TYR A 200 -8.58 1.31 2.47
CA TYR A 200 -8.40 0.65 1.17
C TYR A 200 -7.86 -0.77 1.30
N ARG A 201 -6.90 -1.00 2.21
CA ARG A 201 -6.35 -2.33 2.51
C ARG A 201 -7.43 -3.31 2.96
N GLU A 202 -8.23 -2.93 3.96
CA GLU A 202 -9.30 -3.79 4.45
C GLU A 202 -10.38 -4.01 3.40
N LYS A 203 -10.71 -2.98 2.60
CA LYS A 203 -11.62 -3.15 1.46
C LYS A 203 -11.11 -4.19 0.47
N LEU A 204 -9.83 -4.17 0.11
CA LEU A 204 -9.27 -5.19 -0.79
C LEU A 204 -9.29 -6.59 -0.16
N ARG A 205 -9.06 -6.72 1.16
CA ARG A 205 -9.19 -8.00 1.87
C ARG A 205 -10.61 -8.53 1.88
N ASP A 206 -11.61 -7.67 2.07
CA ASP A 206 -13.02 -8.05 2.01
C ASP A 206 -13.40 -8.53 0.60
N LEU A 207 -12.92 -7.83 -0.44
CA LEU A 207 -13.11 -8.24 -1.83
C LEU A 207 -12.42 -9.58 -2.13
N GLU A 208 -11.24 -9.81 -1.58
CA GLU A 208 -10.51 -11.07 -1.72
C GLU A 208 -11.23 -12.22 -1.01
N LEU A 209 -11.75 -11.99 0.21
CA LEU A 209 -12.57 -12.96 0.94
C LEU A 209 -13.85 -13.30 0.16
N LEU A 210 -14.49 -12.31 -0.45
CA LEU A 210 -15.65 -12.54 -1.30
C LEU A 210 -15.26 -13.36 -2.55
N ALA A 211 -14.18 -12.99 -3.23
CA ALA A 211 -13.68 -13.74 -4.40
C ALA A 211 -13.37 -15.19 -4.04
N SER A 212 -12.82 -15.42 -2.85
CA SER A 212 -12.50 -16.74 -2.35
C SER A 212 -13.76 -17.55 -2.03
N LYS A 213 -14.77 -16.94 -1.40
CA LYS A 213 -16.05 -17.59 -1.11
C LYS A 213 -16.84 -17.93 -2.37
N MET A 214 -16.72 -17.09 -3.40
CA MET A 214 -17.38 -17.28 -4.69
C MET A 214 -16.57 -18.13 -5.66
N GLU A 215 -15.38 -18.60 -5.25
CA GLU A 215 -14.47 -19.40 -6.09
C GLU A 215 -14.11 -18.68 -7.41
N ASN A 216 -13.99 -17.35 -7.38
CA ASN A 216 -13.61 -16.59 -8.56
C ASN A 216 -12.13 -16.80 -8.91
N GLY A 217 -11.82 -16.90 -10.20
CA GLY A 217 -10.44 -16.95 -10.70
C GLY A 217 -9.63 -18.08 -10.08
N ILE A 218 -8.44 -17.75 -9.55
CA ILE A 218 -7.56 -18.75 -8.95
C ILE A 218 -8.16 -19.45 -7.73
N TRP A 219 -9.10 -18.82 -7.04
CA TRP A 219 -9.74 -19.40 -5.86
C TRP A 219 -10.58 -20.64 -6.18
N SER A 220 -11.05 -20.80 -7.44
CA SER A 220 -11.70 -22.05 -7.91
C SER A 220 -10.77 -23.26 -7.90
N LYS A 221 -9.47 -23.04 -7.75
CA LYS A 221 -8.43 -24.08 -7.80
C LYS A 221 -7.83 -24.38 -6.44
N THR A 222 -8.20 -23.63 -5.41
CA THR A 222 -7.62 -23.74 -4.08
C THR A 222 -7.93 -25.10 -3.46
N ASP A 223 -6.88 -25.79 -3.00
CA ASP A 223 -7.04 -26.88 -2.04
C ASP A 223 -7.17 -26.29 -0.62
N TRP A 224 -8.42 -26.10 -0.20
CA TRP A 224 -8.76 -25.53 1.09
C TRP A 224 -8.24 -26.34 2.29
N SER A 225 -8.02 -27.64 2.11
CA SER A 225 -7.48 -28.50 3.17
C SER A 225 -5.97 -28.27 3.39
N LYS A 226 -5.25 -27.89 2.34
CA LYS A 226 -3.80 -27.64 2.35
C LYS A 226 -3.44 -26.19 2.63
N LEU A 227 -4.32 -25.25 2.30
CA LEU A 227 -4.08 -23.81 2.40
C LEU A 227 -3.45 -23.36 3.74
N PRO A 228 -3.92 -23.81 4.93
CA PRO A 228 -3.30 -23.39 6.20
C PRO A 228 -1.83 -23.81 6.32
N ALA A 229 -1.52 -25.05 5.91
CA ALA A 229 -0.17 -25.60 5.96
C ALA A 229 0.77 -24.95 4.93
N GLU A 230 0.29 -24.71 3.71
CA GLU A 230 1.07 -24.01 2.68
C GLU A 230 1.44 -22.58 3.12
N ARG A 231 0.49 -21.85 3.71
CA ARG A 231 0.74 -20.51 4.25
C ARG A 231 1.66 -20.53 5.48
N ALA A 232 1.60 -21.59 6.31
CA ALA A 232 2.53 -21.76 7.43
C ALA A 232 3.96 -21.98 6.93
N MET A 233 4.14 -22.86 5.96
CA MET A 233 5.44 -23.14 5.33
C MET A 233 6.06 -21.87 4.72
N GLN A 234 5.26 -21.01 4.07
CA GLN A 234 5.78 -19.74 3.57
C GLN A 234 6.29 -18.83 4.71
N ARG A 235 5.54 -18.73 5.81
CA ARG A 235 5.95 -17.90 6.96
C ARG A 235 7.22 -18.42 7.63
N GLU A 236 7.38 -19.73 7.72
CA GLU A 236 8.60 -20.36 8.27
C GLU A 236 9.81 -20.06 7.40
N GLU A 237 9.68 -20.21 6.07
CA GLU A 237 10.73 -19.89 5.12
C GLU A 237 11.10 -18.39 5.13
N ASP A 238 10.10 -17.50 5.18
CA ASP A 238 10.32 -16.06 5.31
C ASP A 238 11.05 -15.70 6.62
N ALA A 239 10.73 -16.40 7.72
CA ALA A 239 11.41 -16.22 9.00
C ALA A 239 12.87 -16.69 8.92
N GLU A 240 13.13 -17.86 8.34
CA GLU A 240 14.49 -18.38 8.13
C GLU A 240 15.33 -17.46 7.23
N LEU A 241 14.76 -17.01 6.11
CA LEU A 241 15.40 -16.02 5.23
C LEU A 241 15.69 -14.71 5.98
N GLY A 242 14.79 -14.28 6.85
CA GLY A 242 14.99 -13.14 7.75
C GLY A 242 16.18 -13.32 8.69
N LEU A 243 16.39 -14.53 9.22
CA LEU A 243 17.55 -14.87 10.05
C LEU A 243 18.85 -14.95 9.23
N ALA A 244 18.82 -15.58 8.06
CA ALA A 244 19.99 -15.74 7.19
C ALA A 244 20.49 -14.39 6.63
N THR A 245 19.55 -13.50 6.26
CA THR A 245 19.86 -12.11 5.88
C THR A 245 20.20 -11.22 7.09
N GLY A 246 20.12 -11.76 8.31
CA GLY A 246 20.48 -11.17 9.60
C GLY A 246 21.98 -11.04 9.89
N SER A 247 22.82 -10.97 8.86
CA SER A 247 24.25 -10.63 8.99
C SER A 247 24.46 -9.18 8.56
N LYS A 248 24.93 -8.32 9.48
CA LYS A 248 25.31 -6.90 9.31
C LYS A 248 25.18 -6.41 7.85
N LYS A 249 24.00 -5.89 7.49
CA LYS A 249 23.91 -5.03 6.31
C LYS A 249 24.94 -3.93 6.52
N THR A 250 25.92 -3.81 5.63
CA THR A 250 26.98 -2.78 5.73
C THR A 250 26.43 -1.37 5.46
N GLY A 251 25.13 -1.28 5.19
CA GLY A 251 24.46 -0.09 4.69
C GLY A 251 24.79 0.14 3.22
N PRO A 252 23.98 0.97 2.54
CA PRO A 252 24.33 1.41 1.20
C PRO A 252 25.66 2.19 1.22
N THR A 253 26.50 1.99 0.21
CA THR A 253 27.81 2.66 0.06
C THR A 253 27.69 4.16 -0.20
N THR A 254 26.50 4.63 -0.57
CA THR A 254 26.18 6.04 -0.82
C THR A 254 24.82 6.38 -0.22
N LEU A 255 24.57 7.67 0.04
CA LEU A 255 23.28 8.13 0.55
C LEU A 255 22.16 7.86 -0.48
N VAL A 256 21.15 7.13 -0.04
CA VAL A 256 20.00 6.71 -0.81
C VAL A 256 18.93 7.81 -0.76
N ASP A 257 18.42 8.25 -1.91
CA ASP A 257 17.35 9.27 -1.92
C ASP A 257 16.02 8.64 -1.50
N ILE A 258 15.46 9.06 -0.37
CA ILE A 258 14.29 8.46 0.26
C ILE A 258 13.04 8.47 -0.65
N ASN A 259 12.97 9.43 -1.57
CA ASN A 259 11.83 9.62 -2.47
C ASN A 259 11.90 8.77 -3.73
N THR A 260 13.11 8.41 -4.16
CA THR A 260 13.35 7.70 -5.42
C THR A 260 13.99 6.33 -5.22
N ALA A 261 14.39 5.98 -3.99
CA ALA A 261 15.00 4.69 -3.69
C ALA A 261 14.08 3.52 -4.02
N SER A 262 14.66 2.44 -4.55
CA SER A 262 13.93 1.19 -4.70
C SER A 262 13.64 0.55 -3.34
N ARG A 263 12.62 -0.33 -3.31
CA ARG A 263 12.33 -1.16 -2.13
C ARG A 263 13.58 -1.91 -1.65
N ASP A 264 14.34 -2.49 -2.58
CA ASP A 264 15.54 -3.28 -2.26
C ASP A 264 16.68 -2.39 -1.73
N GLN A 265 16.85 -1.19 -2.28
CA GLN A 265 17.80 -0.20 -1.74
C GLN A 265 17.44 0.15 -0.29
N LEU A 266 16.17 0.40 0.00
CA LEU A 266 15.71 0.63 1.37
C LEU A 266 15.86 -0.60 2.26
N LEU A 267 15.66 -1.81 1.70
CA LEU A 267 15.92 -3.06 2.40
C LEU A 267 17.41 -3.28 2.66
N THR A 268 18.35 -2.60 1.98
CA THR A 268 19.78 -2.69 2.35
C THR A 268 20.11 -1.89 3.61
N ILE A 269 19.19 -1.06 4.12
CA ILE A 269 19.42 -0.24 5.30
C ILE A 269 19.33 -1.13 6.56
N PRO A 270 20.33 -1.09 7.45
CA PRO A 270 20.32 -1.87 8.69
C PRO A 270 19.09 -1.54 9.54
N GLY A 271 18.48 -2.56 10.16
CA GLY A 271 17.29 -2.37 11.00
C GLY A 271 16.02 -1.98 10.24
N VAL A 272 16.06 -1.89 8.91
CA VAL A 272 14.88 -1.61 8.06
C VAL A 272 14.41 -2.90 7.41
N GLY A 273 13.20 -3.33 7.77
CA GLY A 273 12.52 -4.50 7.22
C GLY A 273 11.40 -4.14 6.25
N GLU A 274 10.82 -5.15 5.61
CA GLU A 274 9.80 -5.00 4.55
C GLU A 274 8.62 -4.11 4.94
N ALA A 275 8.08 -4.29 6.15
CA ALA A 275 6.97 -3.49 6.64
C ALA A 275 7.34 -2.00 6.73
N THR A 276 8.53 -1.69 7.25
CA THR A 276 9.05 -0.32 7.33
C THR A 276 9.27 0.26 5.94
N VAL A 277 9.89 -0.49 5.03
CA VAL A 277 10.10 -0.05 3.64
C VAL A 277 8.78 0.26 2.96
N ASN A 278 7.79 -0.62 3.08
CA ASN A 278 6.49 -0.39 2.49
C ASN A 278 5.91 0.92 3.02
N ARG A 279 5.86 1.14 4.34
CA ARG A 279 5.35 2.40 4.91
C ARG A 279 6.12 3.64 4.45
N ILE A 280 7.44 3.55 4.33
CA ILE A 280 8.26 4.62 3.76
C ILE A 280 7.81 4.92 2.33
N ILE A 281 7.63 3.92 1.48
CA ILE A 281 7.18 4.12 0.10
C ILE A 281 5.77 4.72 0.06
N GLN A 282 4.86 4.25 0.93
CA GLN A 282 3.47 4.74 1.03
C GLN A 282 3.42 6.23 1.34
N GLY A 283 4.28 6.70 2.25
CA GLY A 283 4.36 8.11 2.65
C GLY A 283 5.10 9.02 1.67
N ARG A 284 5.65 8.51 0.56
CA ARG A 284 6.35 9.36 -0.42
C ARG A 284 5.41 10.38 -1.08
N PRO A 285 5.93 11.55 -1.49
CA PRO A 285 7.30 12.05 -1.25
C PRO A 285 7.44 12.76 0.10
N TYR A 286 8.67 12.83 0.61
CA TYR A 286 9.13 13.54 1.80
C TYR A 286 9.86 14.82 1.39
N SER A 287 9.63 15.92 2.11
CA SER A 287 10.34 17.18 1.91
C SER A 287 11.70 17.18 2.60
N THR A 288 11.79 16.53 3.76
CA THR A 288 13.02 16.36 4.53
C THR A 288 13.17 14.92 5.02
N VAL A 289 14.40 14.50 5.35
CA VAL A 289 14.62 13.20 6.01
C VAL A 289 13.88 13.13 7.34
N ASP A 290 13.68 14.28 7.99
CA ASP A 290 12.95 14.36 9.23
C ASP A 290 11.45 14.11 9.09
N ASP A 291 10.86 14.23 7.89
CA ASP A 291 9.44 13.91 7.71
C ASP A 291 9.14 12.42 7.97
N LEU A 292 10.17 11.56 7.96
CA LEU A 292 10.07 10.14 8.26
C LEU A 292 9.56 9.83 9.67
N ARG A 293 9.62 10.78 10.63
CA ARG A 293 9.02 10.55 11.98
C ARG A 293 7.50 10.45 11.95
N ASN A 294 6.86 10.88 10.86
CA ASN A 294 5.42 10.73 10.65
C ASN A 294 5.04 9.38 10.05
N VAL A 295 6.02 8.54 9.66
CA VAL A 295 5.77 7.20 9.16
C VAL A 295 5.34 6.32 10.34
N GLU A 296 4.11 5.80 10.28
CA GLU A 296 3.55 4.99 11.36
C GLU A 296 4.43 3.77 11.68
N GLY A 297 4.60 3.47 12.97
CA GLY A 297 5.42 2.33 13.42
C GLY A 297 6.93 2.49 13.16
N LEU A 298 7.40 3.68 12.74
CA LEU A 298 8.81 3.99 12.61
C LEU A 298 9.35 4.53 13.95
N GLY A 299 9.98 3.63 14.72
CA GLY A 299 10.57 4.00 16.01
C GLY A 299 11.80 4.90 15.89
N PRO A 300 12.17 5.62 16.96
CA PRO A 300 13.29 6.57 16.96
C PRO A 300 14.63 5.93 16.57
N LYS A 301 14.87 4.68 17.00
CA LYS A 301 16.09 3.93 16.65
C LYS A 301 16.22 3.69 15.13
N ILE A 302 15.11 3.39 14.46
CA ILE A 302 15.11 3.17 13.01
C ILE A 302 15.28 4.51 12.29
N LEU A 303 14.64 5.58 12.77
CA LEU A 303 14.82 6.93 12.23
C LEU A 303 16.29 7.38 12.28
N ASP A 304 16.95 7.20 13.43
CA ASP A 304 18.37 7.54 13.60
C ASP A 304 19.28 6.72 12.70
N THR A 305 18.88 5.47 12.39
CA THR A 305 19.59 4.65 11.42
C THR A 305 19.38 5.17 10.01
N LEU A 306 18.13 5.46 9.62
CA LEU A 306 17.79 6.01 8.30
C LEU A 306 18.54 7.31 8.02
N ARG A 307 18.64 8.23 8.98
CA ARG A 307 19.39 9.50 8.86
C ARG A 307 20.85 9.34 8.41
N LYS A 308 21.47 8.19 8.68
CA LYS A 308 22.86 7.91 8.27
C LYS A 308 22.99 7.45 6.83
N TYR A 309 21.91 6.95 6.23
CA TYR A 309 21.93 6.25 4.95
C TYR A 309 21.05 6.89 3.89
N VAL A 310 20.19 7.85 4.27
CA VAL A 310 19.23 8.46 3.34
C VAL A 310 19.38 9.98 3.24
N GLN A 311 18.93 10.51 2.12
CA GLN A 311 18.85 11.94 1.84
C GLN A 311 17.53 12.26 1.12
N VAL A 312 17.17 13.54 1.05
CA VAL A 312 16.16 14.05 0.11
C VAL A 312 16.89 14.88 -0.92
N LYS A 313 16.86 14.48 -2.19
CA LYS A 313 17.38 15.33 -3.28
C LYS A 313 16.30 16.31 -3.71
N SER A 314 16.66 17.59 -3.87
CA SER A 314 15.79 18.58 -4.51
C SER A 314 15.51 18.14 -5.95
N ARG A 315 14.23 18.20 -6.36
CA ARG A 315 13.82 17.96 -7.75
C ARG A 315 14.46 18.99 -8.69
#